data_AF-A0A523ISW6-F1
#
_entry.id   AF-A0A523ISW6-F1
#
_cell.length_a   1.000
_cell.length_b   1.000
_cell.length_c   1.000
_cell.angle_alpha   90.00
_cell.angle_beta   90.00
_cell.angle_gamma   90.00
#
_symmetry.space_group_name_H-M   'P 1'
#
loop_
_entity.id
_entity.type
_entity.pdbx_description
1 polymer ?
#
loop_
_entity_poly.entity_id
_entity_poly.type
_entity_poly.pdbx_seq_one_letter_code
_entity_poly.pdbx_strand_id
1 'polypeptide(L)'
;MRIAKRQSVLLTLLVPTVVAFITPALIIFFLQVVIGGISPLDAIKDIAVRQFAPGHNLFVIALFGFIPFAILIGILFRVSRTLTARRVYCLLVGGILGILALMIYGHVSIWYPLYGGGHMSSTAVIGFIFIPFFCIPTMLAGLALGWGISLFPWFRKENGAV
;
A
#
# COMPACT_ATOMS: atom_id res chain seq x y z
N MET A 1 9.19 8.41 -29.57
CA MET A 1 8.74 7.20 -28.81
C MET A 1 9.23 7.13 -27.35
N ARG A 2 10.47 7.53 -27.00
CA ARG A 2 10.97 7.46 -25.60
C ARG A 2 10.22 8.31 -24.56
N ILE A 3 9.65 9.45 -24.97
CA ILE A 3 8.92 10.37 -24.08
C ILE A 3 7.60 9.75 -23.59
N ALA A 4 6.82 9.14 -24.50
CA ALA A 4 5.54 8.48 -24.17
C ALA A 4 5.72 7.30 -23.20
N LYS A 5 6.77 6.48 -23.39
CA LYS A 5 7.11 5.38 -22.47
C LYS A 5 7.43 5.89 -21.06
N ARG A 6 8.10 7.04 -20.95
CA ARG A 6 8.45 7.65 -19.66
C ARG A 6 7.23 8.21 -18.92
N GLN A 7 6.28 8.84 -19.64
CA GLN A 7 5.04 9.33 -19.05
C GLN A 7 4.16 8.20 -18.50
N SER A 8 4.02 7.10 -19.24
CA SER A 8 3.25 5.93 -18.79
C SER A 8 3.82 5.31 -17.51
N VAL A 9 5.15 5.22 -17.39
CA VAL A 9 5.80 4.73 -16.17
C VAL A 9 5.57 5.68 -14.99
N LEU A 10 5.68 7.01 -15.19
CA LEU A 10 5.45 7.97 -14.12
C LEU A 10 4.02 7.90 -13.56
N LEU A 11 3.01 7.78 -14.43
CA LEU A 11 1.62 7.59 -13.99
C LEU A 11 1.45 6.29 -13.21
N THR A 12 2.13 5.23 -13.63
CA THR A 12 2.11 3.92 -12.95
C THR A 12 2.71 4.00 -11.54
N LEU A 13 3.69 4.88 -11.32
CA LEU A 13 4.30 5.12 -10.01
C LEU A 13 3.43 5.95 -9.05
N LEU A 14 2.34 6.56 -9.52
CA LEU A 14 1.38 7.22 -8.63
C LEU A 14 0.50 6.22 -7.87
N VAL A 15 0.29 5.03 -8.42
CA VAL A 15 -0.59 4.00 -7.83
C VAL A 15 -0.13 3.59 -6.42
N PRO A 16 1.15 3.23 -6.16
CA PRO A 16 1.64 2.96 -4.81
C PRO A 16 1.38 4.11 -3.82
N THR A 17 1.55 5.35 -4.27
CA THR A 17 1.34 6.54 -3.44
C THR A 17 -0.12 6.66 -3.02
N VAL A 18 -1.05 6.57 -3.98
CA VAL A 18 -2.49 6.61 -3.69
C VAL A 18 -2.88 5.49 -2.73
N VAL A 19 -2.39 4.27 -2.98
CA VAL A 19 -2.66 3.11 -2.11
C VAL A 19 -2.13 3.36 -0.69
N ALA A 20 -0.90 3.87 -0.54
CA ALA A 20 -0.30 4.14 0.77
C ALA A 20 -1.12 5.12 1.63
N PHE A 21 -1.59 6.20 1.02
CA PHE A 21 -2.36 7.24 1.72
C PHE A 21 -3.78 6.79 2.06
N ILE A 22 -4.42 6.04 1.17
CA ILE A 22 -5.82 5.64 1.33
C ILE A 22 -5.97 4.44 2.28
N THR A 23 -4.99 3.54 2.33
CA THR A 23 -5.10 2.26 3.07
C THR A 23 -5.44 2.43 4.56
N PRO A 24 -4.75 3.27 5.36
CA PRO A 24 -5.08 3.41 6.78
C PRO A 24 -6.51 3.91 7.02
N ALA A 25 -6.96 4.89 6.23
CA ALA A 25 -8.31 5.44 6.31
C ALA A 25 -9.38 4.39 5.92
N LEU A 26 -9.14 3.60 4.86
CA LEU A 26 -10.06 2.54 4.46
C LEU A 26 -10.19 1.44 5.51
N ILE A 27 -9.09 1.05 6.15
CA ILE A 27 -9.11 0.03 7.21
C ILE A 27 -9.96 0.52 8.38
N ILE A 28 -9.76 1.75 8.83
CA ILE A 28 -10.54 2.31 9.93
C ILE A 28 -12.01 2.46 9.54
N PHE A 29 -12.30 2.94 8.34
CA PHE A 29 -13.67 3.03 7.82
C PHE A 29 -14.36 1.67 7.87
N PHE A 30 -13.70 0.62 7.37
CA PHE A 30 -14.24 -0.73 7.37
C PHE A 30 -14.50 -1.23 8.79
N LEU A 31 -13.54 -1.04 9.72
CA LEU A 31 -13.72 -1.45 11.11
C LEU A 31 -14.85 -0.70 11.80
N GLN A 32 -14.98 0.61 11.59
CA GLN A 32 -16.05 1.42 12.17
C GLN A 32 -17.43 0.98 11.71
N VAL A 33 -17.60 0.77 10.41
CA VAL A 33 -18.90 0.43 9.82
C VAL A 33 -19.26 -1.03 10.09
N VAL A 34 -18.33 -1.96 9.86
CA VAL A 34 -18.62 -3.40 9.90
C VAL A 34 -18.55 -3.97 11.31
N ILE A 35 -17.56 -3.54 12.10
CA ILE A 35 -17.36 -4.06 13.47
C ILE A 35 -18.01 -3.14 14.49
N GLY A 36 -17.82 -1.82 14.36
CA GLY A 36 -18.33 -0.83 15.31
C GLY A 36 -19.81 -0.48 15.11
N GLY A 37 -20.45 -0.89 14.02
CA GLY A 37 -21.84 -0.55 13.71
C GLY A 37 -22.09 0.96 13.51
N ILE A 38 -21.05 1.74 13.24
CA ILE A 38 -21.14 3.18 13.04
C ILE A 38 -21.67 3.47 11.62
N SER A 39 -22.51 4.49 11.48
CA SER A 39 -23.03 4.87 10.16
C SER A 39 -21.87 5.29 9.22
N PRO A 40 -21.93 5.00 7.91
CA PRO A 40 -20.86 5.38 6.97
C PRO A 40 -20.53 6.88 6.97
N LEU A 41 -21.54 7.74 7.13
CA LEU A 41 -21.34 9.19 7.15
C LEU A 41 -20.60 9.64 8.41
N ASP A 42 -20.92 9.06 9.57
CA ASP A 42 -20.24 9.39 10.81
C ASP A 42 -18.81 8.86 10.84
N ALA A 43 -18.57 7.68 10.26
CA ALA A 43 -17.22 7.15 10.08
C ALA A 43 -16.35 8.07 9.20
N ILE A 44 -16.87 8.58 8.09
CA ILE A 44 -16.15 9.55 7.23
C ILE A 44 -15.81 10.83 7.99
N LYS A 45 -16.76 11.37 8.77
CA LYS A 45 -16.53 12.57 9.60
C LYS A 45 -15.45 12.33 10.65
N ASP A 46 -15.52 11.21 11.37
CA ASP A 46 -14.52 10.85 12.38
C ASP A 46 -13.13 10.65 11.76
N ILE A 47 -13.03 9.98 10.60
CA ILE A 47 -11.76 9.85 9.86
C ILE A 47 -11.21 11.22 9.48
N ALA A 48 -12.05 12.14 8.99
CA ALA A 48 -11.63 13.49 8.63
C ALA A 48 -11.05 14.26 9.83
N VAL A 49 -11.65 14.12 11.01
CA VAL A 49 -11.14 14.71 12.26
C VAL A 49 -9.82 14.04 12.68
N ARG A 50 -9.73 12.71 12.58
CA ARG A 50 -8.54 11.94 12.97
C ARG A 50 -7.33 12.16 12.06
N GLN A 51 -7.50 12.72 10.86
CA GLN A 51 -6.38 13.03 9.96
C GLN A 51 -5.30 13.89 10.65
N PHE A 52 -5.70 14.81 11.53
CA PHE A 52 -4.78 15.72 12.21
C PHE A 52 -4.92 15.72 13.74
N ALA A 53 -5.64 14.74 14.31
CA ALA A 53 -5.84 14.65 15.74
C ALA A 53 -4.55 14.24 16.49
N PRO A 54 -4.28 14.81 17.69
CA PRO A 54 -3.13 14.40 18.50
C PRO A 54 -3.27 12.94 18.98
N GLY A 55 -2.14 12.22 19.06
CA GLY A 55 -2.07 10.84 19.56
C GLY A 55 -2.41 9.74 18.55
N HIS A 56 -3.31 10.00 17.60
CA HIS A 56 -3.76 9.03 16.59
C HIS A 56 -3.83 9.65 15.19
N ASN A 57 -2.83 10.45 14.85
CA ASN A 57 -2.78 11.22 13.63
C ASN A 57 -2.65 10.30 12.41
N LEU A 58 -3.75 10.15 11.64
CA LEU A 58 -3.77 9.25 10.50
C LEU A 58 -2.82 9.69 9.39
N PHE A 59 -2.58 10.99 9.23
CA PHE A 59 -1.63 11.50 8.25
C PHE A 59 -0.19 11.06 8.58
N VAL A 60 0.22 11.15 9.86
CA VAL A 60 1.53 10.68 10.31
C VAL A 60 1.66 9.18 10.15
N ILE A 61 0.61 8.41 10.49
CA ILE A 61 0.58 6.95 10.28
C ILE A 61 0.72 6.63 8.78
N ALA A 62 0.02 7.35 7.89
CA ALA A 62 0.16 7.17 6.45
C ALA A 62 1.57 7.52 5.96
N LEU A 63 2.21 8.55 6.52
CA LEU A 63 3.57 8.94 6.18
C LEU A 63 4.60 7.86 6.54
N PHE A 64 4.48 7.24 7.71
CA PHE A 64 5.30 6.07 8.05
C PHE A 64 4.96 4.85 7.19
N GLY A 65 3.66 4.61 6.97
CA GLY A 65 3.16 3.57 6.06
C GLY A 65 3.65 3.74 4.61
N PHE A 66 4.02 4.95 4.21
CA PHE A 66 4.55 5.24 2.88
C PHE A 66 5.95 4.65 2.64
N ILE A 67 6.75 4.38 3.68
CA ILE A 67 8.13 3.89 3.57
C ILE A 67 8.26 2.68 2.62
N PRO A 68 7.55 1.54 2.80
CA PRO A 68 7.66 0.41 1.89
C PRO A 68 7.23 0.74 0.46
N PHE A 69 6.24 1.62 0.27
CA PHE A 69 5.82 2.07 -1.06
C PHE A 69 6.86 2.97 -1.72
N ALA A 70 7.54 3.84 -0.98
CA ALA A 70 8.64 4.65 -1.48
C ALA A 70 9.80 3.78 -1.98
N ILE A 71 10.13 2.72 -1.21
CA ILE A 71 11.14 1.73 -1.61
C ILE A 71 10.69 1.02 -2.88
N LEU A 72 9.43 0.56 -2.95
CA LEU A 72 8.86 -0.07 -4.14
C LEU A 72 8.95 0.86 -5.36
N ILE A 73 8.56 2.13 -5.23
CA ILE A 73 8.67 3.14 -6.29
C ILE A 73 10.12 3.26 -6.76
N GLY A 74 11.09 3.35 -5.85
CA GLY A 74 12.51 3.42 -6.17
C GLY A 74 13.01 2.21 -6.97
N ILE A 75 12.61 1.00 -6.56
CA ILE A 75 12.92 -0.25 -7.26
C ILE A 75 12.30 -0.21 -8.66
N LEU A 76 11.00 0.07 -8.78
CA LEU A 76 10.26 0.11 -10.04
C LEU A 76 10.83 1.14 -11.02
N PHE A 77 11.17 2.33 -10.54
CA PHE A 77 11.82 3.38 -11.33
C PHE A 77 13.19 2.96 -11.87
N ARG A 78 13.95 2.17 -11.10
CA ARG A 78 15.24 1.65 -11.54
C ARG A 78 15.07 0.56 -12.61
N VAL A 79 14.20 -0.42 -12.37
CA VAL A 79 14.00 -1.55 -13.31
C VAL A 79 13.21 -1.16 -14.55
N SER A 80 12.41 -0.09 -14.52
CA SER A 80 11.68 0.41 -15.70
C SER A 80 12.61 0.90 -16.82
N ARG A 81 13.90 1.09 -16.53
CA ARG A 81 14.92 1.45 -17.54
C ARG A 81 15.28 0.26 -18.44
N THR A 82 15.11 -0.97 -17.94
CA THR A 82 15.51 -2.20 -18.63
C THR A 82 14.33 -3.10 -18.99
N LEU A 83 13.21 -2.98 -18.26
CA LEU A 83 12.03 -3.81 -18.47
C LEU A 83 10.96 -3.12 -19.33
N THR A 84 10.15 -3.94 -19.99
CA THR A 84 8.92 -3.52 -20.68
C THR A 84 7.86 -3.02 -19.68
N ALA A 85 6.95 -2.14 -20.11
CA ALA A 85 5.91 -1.59 -19.23
C ALA A 85 5.04 -2.67 -18.56
N ARG A 86 4.68 -3.73 -19.29
CA ARG A 86 3.87 -4.86 -18.78
C ARG A 86 4.56 -5.61 -17.63
N ARG A 87 5.87 -5.83 -17.73
CA ARG A 87 6.65 -6.49 -16.68
C ARG A 87 6.79 -5.61 -15.45
N VAL A 88 6.99 -4.31 -15.63
CA VAL A 88 6.97 -3.33 -14.52
C VAL A 88 5.61 -3.34 -13.83
N TYR A 89 4.51 -3.43 -14.58
CA TYR A 89 3.17 -3.54 -14.01
C TYR A 89 2.98 -4.82 -13.17
N CYS A 90 3.49 -5.98 -13.64
CA CYS A 90 3.43 -7.22 -12.85
C CYS A 90 4.19 -7.08 -11.51
N LEU A 91 5.38 -6.45 -11.55
CA LEU A 91 6.16 -6.16 -10.35
C LEU A 91 5.45 -5.18 -9.42
N LEU A 92 4.84 -4.13 -9.98
CA LEU A 92 4.05 -3.17 -9.22
C LEU A 92 2.92 -3.86 -8.45
N VAL A 93 2.10 -4.64 -9.16
CA VAL A 93 0.96 -5.34 -8.56
C VAL A 93 1.45 -6.32 -7.49
N GLY A 94 2.45 -7.14 -7.80
CA GLY A 94 3.02 -8.09 -6.84
C GLY A 94 3.59 -7.39 -5.59
N GLY A 95 4.35 -6.31 -5.77
CA GLY A 95 4.90 -5.52 -4.67
C GLY A 95 3.82 -4.87 -3.80
N ILE A 96 2.79 -4.27 -4.40
CA ILE A 96 1.65 -3.69 -3.66
C ILE A 96 0.93 -4.78 -2.86
N LEU A 97 0.62 -5.93 -3.46
CA LEU A 97 -0.06 -7.02 -2.77
C LEU A 97 0.77 -7.55 -1.60
N GLY A 98 2.09 -7.67 -1.78
CA GLY A 98 3.03 -8.04 -0.72
C GLY A 98 3.03 -7.06 0.46
N ILE A 99 3.05 -5.75 0.19
CA ILE A 99 2.96 -4.71 1.24
C ILE A 99 1.60 -4.80 1.95
N LEU A 100 0.51 -4.82 1.18
CA LEU A 100 -0.85 -4.78 1.71
C LEU A 100 -1.18 -5.98 2.59
N ALA A 101 -0.68 -7.17 2.27
CA ALA A 101 -0.94 -8.38 3.06
C ALA A 101 -0.62 -8.20 4.54
N LEU A 102 0.56 -7.66 4.86
CA LEU A 102 0.96 -7.43 6.25
C LEU A 102 0.50 -6.07 6.79
N MET A 103 0.46 -5.05 5.94
CA MET A 103 0.00 -3.72 6.34
C MET A 103 -1.45 -3.79 6.86
N ILE A 104 -2.34 -4.43 6.10
CA ILE A 104 -3.75 -4.56 6.46
C ILE A 104 -3.88 -5.37 7.75
N TYR A 105 -3.21 -6.52 7.83
CA TYR A 105 -3.22 -7.36 9.02
C TYR A 105 -2.76 -6.60 10.28
N GLY A 106 -1.64 -5.87 10.19
CA GLY A 106 -1.08 -5.13 11.31
C GLY A 106 -1.99 -3.99 11.78
N HIS A 107 -2.53 -3.21 10.84
CA HIS A 107 -3.45 -2.11 11.17
C HIS A 107 -4.76 -2.65 11.76
N VAL A 108 -5.33 -3.72 11.20
CA VAL A 108 -6.53 -4.36 11.74
C VAL A 108 -6.24 -4.87 13.15
N SER A 109 -5.12 -5.55 13.38
CA SER A 109 -4.77 -6.08 14.71
C SER A 109 -4.63 -4.98 15.78
N ILE A 110 -4.16 -3.79 15.41
CA ILE A 110 -4.04 -2.65 16.32
C ILE A 110 -5.40 -1.96 16.54
N TRP A 111 -6.18 -1.74 15.49
CA TRP A 111 -7.42 -0.97 15.56
C TRP A 111 -8.62 -1.80 16.01
N TYR A 112 -8.62 -3.10 15.78
CA TYR A 112 -9.75 -3.97 16.08
C TYR A 112 -10.20 -3.90 17.55
N PRO A 113 -9.32 -3.92 18.57
CA PRO A 113 -9.73 -3.80 19.97
C PRO A 113 -10.57 -2.55 20.28
N LEU A 114 -10.31 -1.44 19.59
CA LEU A 114 -11.05 -0.19 19.78
C LEU A 114 -12.53 -0.30 19.36
N TYR A 115 -12.83 -1.13 18.36
CA TYR A 115 -14.18 -1.25 17.79
C TYR A 115 -14.88 -2.56 18.18
N GLY A 116 -14.12 -3.61 18.46
CA GLY A 116 -14.62 -4.93 18.85
C GLY A 116 -14.79 -5.12 20.37
N GLY A 117 -14.63 -4.07 21.18
CA GLY A 117 -14.76 -4.14 22.64
C GLY A 117 -13.59 -4.84 23.34
N GLY A 118 -12.42 -4.90 22.70
CA GLY A 118 -11.20 -5.47 23.28
C GLY A 118 -10.42 -4.46 24.14
N HIS A 119 -9.40 -4.94 24.84
CA HIS A 119 -8.49 -4.06 25.57
C HIS A 119 -7.42 -3.49 24.63
N MET A 120 -7.36 -2.16 24.49
CA MET A 120 -6.34 -1.49 23.68
C MET A 120 -5.06 -1.28 24.50
N SER A 121 -3.95 -1.87 24.08
CA SER A 121 -2.65 -1.65 24.71
C SER A 121 -2.13 -0.24 24.44
N SER A 122 -1.57 0.43 25.44
CA SER A 122 -0.87 1.71 25.28
C SER A 122 0.37 1.59 24.37
N THR A 123 0.91 0.37 24.18
CA THR A 123 2.03 0.10 23.25
C THR A 123 1.60 -0.04 21.79
N ALA A 124 0.29 -0.07 21.49
CA ALA A 124 -0.20 -0.33 20.14
C ALA A 124 0.22 0.76 19.14
N VAL A 125 0.43 2.00 19.60
CA VAL A 125 0.95 3.11 18.78
C VAL A 125 2.35 2.80 18.23
N ILE A 126 3.20 2.12 19.02
CA ILE A 126 4.55 1.71 18.59
C ILE A 126 4.46 0.73 17.42
N GLY A 127 3.40 -0.08 17.36
CA GLY A 127 3.14 -0.99 16.24
C GLY A 127 3.09 -0.28 14.89
N PHE A 128 2.49 0.91 14.80
CA PHE A 128 2.44 1.68 13.54
C PHE A 128 3.82 2.13 13.05
N ILE A 129 4.79 2.27 13.95
CA ILE A 129 6.17 2.61 13.58
C ILE A 129 6.87 1.39 12.97
N PHE A 130 6.63 0.19 13.50
CA PHE A 130 7.33 -1.03 13.07
C PHE A 130 6.67 -1.76 11.89
N ILE A 131 5.34 -1.70 11.74
CA ILE A 131 4.60 -2.33 10.63
C ILE A 131 5.25 -2.04 9.26
N PRO A 132 5.60 -0.79 8.90
CA PRO A 132 6.19 -0.48 7.59
C PRO A 132 7.49 -1.25 7.31
N PHE A 133 8.31 -1.50 8.34
CA PHE A 133 9.55 -2.26 8.20
C PHE A 133 9.29 -3.75 8.02
N PHE A 134 8.30 -4.31 8.72
CA PHE A 134 7.89 -5.70 8.51
C PHE A 134 7.24 -5.93 7.15
N CYS A 135 6.66 -4.89 6.53
CA CYS A 135 6.14 -4.97 5.16
C CYS A 135 7.25 -5.08 4.10
N ILE A 136 8.52 -4.80 4.41
CA ILE A 136 9.62 -4.87 3.43
C ILE A 136 9.87 -6.33 2.98
N PRO A 137 10.04 -7.33 3.87
CA PRO A 137 10.13 -8.73 3.45
C PRO A 137 8.95 -9.21 2.61
N THR A 138 7.71 -8.86 2.97
CA THR A 138 6.52 -9.30 2.23
C THR A 138 6.40 -8.58 0.88
N MET A 139 6.81 -7.32 0.79
CA MET A 139 6.99 -6.61 -0.49
C MET A 139 7.97 -7.32 -1.40
N LEU A 140 9.13 -7.75 -0.88
CA LEU A 140 10.14 -8.47 -1.66
C LEU A 140 9.61 -9.82 -2.15
N ALA A 141 8.88 -10.55 -1.31
CA ALA A 141 8.19 -11.78 -1.72
C ALA A 141 7.16 -11.52 -2.83
N GLY A 142 6.35 -10.45 -2.69
CA GLY A 142 5.39 -10.01 -3.70
C GLY A 142 6.06 -9.61 -5.03
N LEU A 143 7.20 -8.92 -4.97
CA LEU A 143 8.03 -8.60 -6.13
C LEU A 143 8.58 -9.85 -6.81
N ALA A 144 9.06 -10.83 -6.04
CA ALA A 144 9.55 -12.10 -6.57
C ALA A 144 8.42 -12.88 -7.29
N LEU A 145 7.22 -12.90 -6.71
CA LEU A 145 6.04 -13.49 -7.35
C LEU A 145 5.67 -12.75 -8.65
N GLY A 146 5.58 -11.41 -8.60
CA GLY A 146 5.31 -10.58 -9.77
C GLY A 146 6.37 -10.73 -10.87
N TRP A 147 7.64 -10.91 -10.48
CA TRP A 147 8.72 -11.21 -11.40
C TRP A 147 8.51 -12.56 -12.07
N GLY A 148 8.21 -13.61 -11.30
CA GLY A 148 7.90 -14.95 -11.80
C GLY A 148 6.77 -14.93 -12.82
N ILE A 149 5.66 -14.25 -12.51
CA ILE A 149 4.52 -14.06 -13.44
C ILE A 149 4.97 -13.30 -14.70
N SER A 150 5.83 -12.29 -14.56
CA SER A 150 6.31 -11.52 -15.71
C SER A 150 7.15 -12.32 -16.72
N LEU A 151 7.58 -13.55 -16.37
CA LEU A 151 8.34 -14.41 -17.27
C LEU A 151 7.47 -15.13 -18.30
N PHE A 152 6.14 -15.18 -18.12
CA PHE A 152 5.25 -15.77 -19.10
C PHE A 152 5.35 -15.06 -20.47
N PRO A 153 5.27 -15.80 -21.59
CA PRO A 153 5.49 -15.24 -22.94
C PRO A 153 4.61 -14.02 -23.27
N TRP A 154 3.38 -13.99 -22.72
CA TRP A 154 2.42 -12.90 -22.88
C TRP A 154 2.96 -11.53 -22.43
N PHE A 155 3.81 -11.51 -21.41
CA PHE A 155 4.38 -10.29 -20.83
C PHE A 155 5.72 -9.88 -21.44
N ARG A 156 6.37 -10.77 -22.21
CA ARG A 156 7.66 -10.51 -22.86
C ARG A 156 7.55 -9.78 -24.20
N LYS A 157 6.42 -9.88 -24.90
CA LYS A 157 6.19 -9.18 -26.17
C LYS A 157 5.80 -7.71 -25.91
N GLU A 158 6.77 -6.79 -25.96
CA GLU A 158 6.51 -5.46 -26.50
C GLU A 158 6.57 -5.64 -28.03
N ASN A 159 5.42 -5.57 -28.71
CA ASN A 159 5.30 -5.84 -30.14
C ASN A 159 6.41 -5.11 -30.92
N GLY A 160 7.35 -5.88 -31.46
CA GLY A 160 7.94 -5.58 -32.75
C GLY A 160 6.85 -5.78 -33.79
N ALA A 161 5.98 -4.79 -33.93
CA ALA A 161 5.24 -4.57 -35.17
C ALA A 161 6.04 -3.50 -35.90
N VAL A 162 6.78 -3.99 -36.91
CA VAL A 162 7.34 -3.34 -38.11
C VAL A 162 7.54 -1.83 -38.05
#